data_AF-A0A6M2AWZ9-F1
#
_entry.id   AF-A0A6M2AWZ9-F1
#
_cell.length_a   1.000
_cell.length_b   1.000
_cell.length_c   1.000
_cell.angle_alpha   90.00
_cell.angle_beta   90.00
_cell.angle_gamma   90.00
#
_symmetry.space_group_name_H-M   'P 1'
#
loop_
_entity.id
_entity.type
_entity.pdbx_description
1 polymer ?
#
loop_
_entity_poly.entity_id
_entity_poly.type
_entity_poly.pdbx_seq_one_letter_code
_entity_poly.pdbx_strand_id
1 'polypeptide(L)'
;MGLELKIIEDLLIKEKIDSNLVSIILEYASIKQKLNSSDDQSWYFKKGSSGLNAKLHSLNTEYESIKTLFNAKSTDYFIQLINKNNSFISKFDQNSMNAVAYTSIGFLKSQNKFYNDLIFLKSKTKSLLPLEHYLQNLEDLIEIMD
;
A
#
# COMPACT_ATOMS: atom_id res chain seq x y z
N MET A 1 -2.77 -17.40 -12.89
CA MET A 1 -2.84 -15.97 -12.53
C MET A 1 -4.24 -15.43 -12.22
N GLY A 2 -5.23 -15.43 -13.11
CA GLY A 2 -6.54 -14.82 -12.78
C GLY A 2 -7.32 -15.47 -11.62
N LEU A 3 -7.17 -16.78 -11.43
CA LEU A 3 -7.75 -17.53 -10.31
C LEU A 3 -7.03 -17.26 -8.97
N GLU A 4 -5.71 -17.03 -8.99
CA GLU A 4 -4.90 -16.83 -7.78
C GLU A 4 -5.14 -15.44 -7.18
N LEU A 5 -5.31 -14.40 -8.00
CA LEU A 5 -5.61 -13.04 -7.54
C LEU A 5 -6.94 -12.95 -6.80
N LYS A 6 -7.97 -13.66 -7.29
CA LYS A 6 -9.30 -13.66 -6.68
C LYS A 6 -9.32 -14.40 -5.34
N ILE A 7 -8.55 -15.47 -5.23
CA ILE A 7 -8.34 -16.20 -3.97
C ILE A 7 -7.64 -15.30 -2.93
N ILE A 8 -6.65 -14.52 -3.37
CA ILE A 8 -5.96 -13.58 -2.49
C ILE A 8 -6.89 -12.42 -2.09
N GLU A 9 -7.63 -11.83 -3.03
CA GLU A 9 -8.62 -10.80 -2.72
C GLU A 9 -9.64 -11.32 -1.68
N ASP A 10 -10.12 -12.56 -1.84
CA ASP A 10 -11.02 -13.21 -0.89
C ASP A 10 -10.37 -13.49 0.48
N LEU A 11 -9.08 -13.87 0.53
CA LEU A 11 -8.33 -14.06 1.78
C LEU A 11 -8.15 -12.73 2.53
N LEU A 12 -7.82 -11.66 1.82
CA LEU A 12 -7.57 -10.35 2.40
C LEU A 12 -8.83 -9.64 2.88
N ILE A 13 -9.94 -9.84 2.17
CA ILE A 13 -11.27 -9.38 2.60
C ILE A 13 -11.70 -10.12 3.87
N LYS A 14 -11.41 -11.43 3.97
CA LYS A 14 -11.72 -12.22 5.17
C LYS A 14 -10.87 -11.83 6.38
N GLU A 15 -9.59 -11.56 6.17
CA GLU A 15 -8.66 -11.20 7.25
C GLU A 15 -8.67 -9.72 7.61
N LYS A 16 -9.40 -8.88 6.86
CA LYS A 16 -9.46 -7.42 7.03
C LYS A 16 -8.07 -6.78 7.06
N ILE A 17 -7.18 -7.26 6.19
CA ILE A 17 -5.83 -6.70 6.09
C ILE A 17 -5.93 -5.35 5.39
N ASP A 18 -5.97 -4.30 6.20
CA ASP A 18 -6.21 -2.93 5.77
C ASP A 18 -4.88 -2.19 5.58
N SER A 19 -3.98 -2.81 4.80
CA SER A 19 -2.60 -2.37 4.57
C SER A 19 -2.43 -1.67 3.22
N ASN A 20 -1.80 -0.50 3.23
CA ASN A 20 -1.54 0.28 2.01
C ASN A 20 -0.67 -0.48 1.00
N LEU A 21 0.30 -1.29 1.46
CA LEU A 21 1.21 -2.02 0.58
C LEU A 21 0.48 -3.09 -0.24
N VAL A 22 -0.47 -3.76 0.41
CA VAL A 22 -1.28 -4.84 -0.15
C VAL A 22 -2.19 -4.30 -1.24
N SER A 23 -2.85 -3.18 -0.95
CA SER A 23 -3.70 -2.49 -1.92
C SER A 23 -2.93 -2.12 -3.20
N ILE A 24 -1.69 -1.61 -3.05
CA ILE A 24 -0.84 -1.28 -4.21
C ILE A 24 -0.51 -2.53 -5.04
N ILE A 25 -0.13 -3.64 -4.40
CA ILE A 25 0.24 -4.88 -5.11
C ILE A 25 -0.97 -5.47 -5.84
N LEU A 26 -2.13 -5.54 -5.18
CA LEU A 26 -3.37 -6.03 -5.80
C LEU A 26 -3.83 -5.15 -6.96
N GLU A 27 -3.81 -3.83 -6.79
CA GLU A 27 -4.22 -2.90 -7.84
C GLU A 27 -3.28 -3.01 -9.04
N TYR A 28 -1.97 -3.10 -8.80
CA TYR A 28 -0.98 -3.31 -9.85
C TYR A 28 -1.22 -4.63 -10.59
N ALA A 29 -1.43 -5.73 -9.86
CA ALA A 29 -1.66 -7.04 -10.43
C ALA A 29 -2.94 -7.08 -11.29
N SER A 30 -4.02 -6.48 -10.79
CA SER A 30 -5.30 -6.36 -11.50
C SER A 30 -5.16 -5.58 -12.81
N ILE A 31 -4.45 -4.45 -12.79
CA ILE A 31 -4.22 -3.65 -14.01
C ILE A 31 -3.33 -4.41 -15.00
N LYS A 32 -2.27 -5.08 -14.52
CA LYS A 32 -1.37 -5.87 -15.38
C LYS A 32 -2.11 -7.04 -16.04
N GLN A 33 -3.01 -7.70 -15.31
CA GLN A 33 -3.88 -8.73 -15.88
C GLN A 33 -4.80 -8.17 -16.97
N LYS A 34 -5.47 -7.03 -16.71
CA LYS A 34 -6.35 -6.37 -17.70
C LYS A 34 -5.63 -6.01 -18.99
N LEU A 35 -4.36 -5.58 -18.90
CA LEU A 35 -3.53 -5.26 -20.06
C LEU A 35 -3.05 -6.51 -20.80
N ASN A 36 -2.74 -7.60 -20.09
CA ASN A 36 -2.34 -8.86 -20.72
C ASN A 36 -3.50 -9.60 -21.41
N SER A 37 -4.74 -9.38 -20.97
CA SER A 37 -5.95 -9.92 -21.63
C SER A 37 -6.49 -9.04 -22.77
N SER A 38 -5.69 -8.08 -23.27
CA SER A 38 -6.18 -7.00 -24.13
C SER A 38 -6.12 -7.25 -25.64
N ASP A 39 -5.59 -8.39 -26.07
CA ASP A 39 -5.39 -8.67 -27.51
C ASP A 39 -6.72 -8.76 -28.30
N ASP A 40 -7.85 -9.02 -27.64
CA ASP A 40 -9.20 -9.06 -28.23
C ASP A 40 -10.05 -7.80 -27.98
N GLN A 41 -9.48 -6.73 -27.39
CA GLN A 41 -10.25 -5.56 -26.96
C GLN A 41 -10.37 -4.45 -28.04
N SER A 42 -11.48 -3.72 -27.98
CA SER A 42 -11.83 -2.65 -28.95
C SER A 42 -10.78 -1.54 -29.05
N TRP A 43 -10.76 -0.79 -30.16
CA TRP A 43 -9.88 0.37 -30.36
C TRP A 43 -9.93 1.39 -29.21
N TYR A 44 -11.10 1.58 -28.58
CA TYR A 44 -11.26 2.46 -27.41
C TYR A 44 -10.47 1.97 -26.19
N PHE A 45 -10.33 0.65 -26.03
CA PHE A 45 -9.51 0.05 -24.97
C PHE A 45 -8.02 0.34 -25.19
N LYS A 46 -7.55 0.30 -26.44
CA LYS A 46 -6.18 0.70 -26.82
C LYS A 46 -5.91 2.19 -26.57
N LYS A 47 -6.95 3.04 -26.59
CA LYS A 47 -6.83 4.46 -26.20
C LYS A 47 -6.76 4.62 -24.68
N GLY A 48 -7.52 3.81 -23.93
CA GLY A 48 -7.49 3.76 -22.46
C GLY A 48 -6.27 3.08 -21.83
N SER A 49 -5.54 2.26 -22.60
CA SER A 49 -4.34 1.55 -22.11
C SER A 49 -3.21 2.49 -21.70
N SER A 50 -3.13 3.68 -22.31
CA SER A 50 -2.19 4.74 -21.91
C SER A 50 -2.40 5.17 -20.45
N GLY A 51 -3.65 5.34 -20.03
CA GLY A 51 -4.01 5.67 -18.64
C GLY A 51 -3.72 4.53 -17.68
N LEU A 52 -3.98 3.27 -18.09
CA LEU A 52 -3.63 2.10 -17.30
C LEU A 52 -2.12 1.94 -17.11
N ASN A 53 -1.32 2.17 -18.17
CA ASN A 53 0.13 2.17 -18.09
C ASN A 53 0.67 3.29 -17.19
N ALA A 54 0.10 4.49 -17.26
CA ALA A 54 0.45 5.59 -16.36
C ALA A 54 0.14 5.24 -14.89
N LYS A 55 -1.01 4.60 -14.65
CA LYS A 55 -1.39 4.13 -13.30
C LYS A 55 -0.46 3.01 -12.81
N LEU A 56 -0.07 2.04 -13.64
CA LEU A 56 0.94 1.04 -13.28
C LEU A 56 2.26 1.70 -12.89
N HIS A 57 2.71 2.68 -13.66
CA HIS A 57 3.94 3.41 -13.35
C HIS A 57 3.84 4.16 -12.02
N SER A 58 2.70 4.79 -11.75
CA SER A 58 2.43 5.46 -10.47
C SER A 58 2.47 4.48 -9.30
N LEU A 59 1.79 3.33 -9.42
CA LEU A 59 1.77 2.30 -8.38
C LEU A 59 3.15 1.72 -8.12
N ASN A 60 3.92 1.47 -9.18
CA ASN A 60 5.30 1.02 -9.05
C ASN A 60 6.18 2.05 -8.33
N THR A 61 6.04 3.33 -8.69
CA THR A 61 6.80 4.42 -8.06
C THR A 61 6.46 4.57 -6.58
N GLU A 62 5.17 4.47 -6.25
CA GLU A 62 4.69 4.49 -4.86
C GLU A 62 5.26 3.31 -4.07
N TYR A 63 5.17 2.10 -4.63
CA TYR A 63 5.75 0.90 -4.03
C TYR A 63 7.25 1.03 -3.78
N GLU A 64 8.01 1.45 -4.80
CA GLU A 64 9.46 1.61 -4.70
C GLU A 64 9.85 2.66 -3.65
N SER A 65 9.04 3.71 -3.49
CA SER A 65 9.23 4.71 -2.43
C SER A 65 9.03 4.10 -1.04
N ILE A 66 7.98 3.27 -0.87
CA ILE A 66 7.72 2.55 0.38
C ILE A 66 8.84 1.56 0.67
N LYS A 67 9.23 0.75 -0.32
CA LYS A 67 10.35 -0.21 -0.23
C LYS A 67 11.64 0.47 0.20
N THR A 68 11.96 1.61 -0.42
CA THR A 68 13.17 2.39 -0.10
C THR A 68 13.11 2.90 1.34
N LEU A 69 11.99 3.48 1.76
CA LEU A 69 11.80 3.95 3.13
C LEU A 69 11.91 2.81 4.15
N PHE A 70 11.26 1.68 3.86
CA PHE A 70 11.29 0.49 4.71
C PHE A 70 12.71 -0.07 4.83
N ASN A 71 13.40 -0.30 3.71
CA ASN A 71 14.72 -0.91 3.71
C ASN A 71 15.79 0.02 4.33
N ALA A 72 15.64 1.34 4.21
CA ALA A 72 16.63 2.32 4.68
C ALA A 72 16.48 2.72 6.15
N LYS A 73 15.32 2.52 6.77
CA LYS A 73 15.02 3.01 8.12
C LYS A 73 14.82 1.87 9.12
N SER A 74 15.09 2.14 10.39
CA SER A 74 14.87 1.21 11.49
C SER A 74 13.44 1.33 12.04
N THR A 75 13.02 0.35 12.84
CA THR A 75 11.76 0.41 13.60
C THR A 75 11.68 1.63 14.51
N ASP A 76 12.79 1.96 15.20
CA ASP A 76 12.85 3.12 16.10
C ASP A 76 12.57 4.44 15.39
N TYR A 77 13.01 4.58 14.13
CA TYR A 77 12.73 5.76 13.32
C TYR A 77 11.20 5.97 13.15
N PHE A 78 10.46 4.91 12.87
CA PHE A 78 9.01 4.98 12.72
C PHE A 78 8.31 5.28 14.05
N ILE A 79 8.76 4.67 15.15
CA ILE A 79 8.25 4.95 16.51
C ILE A 79 8.43 6.43 16.87
N GLN A 80 9.58 7.02 16.53
CA GLN A 80 9.83 8.45 16.77
C GLN A 80 8.87 9.34 15.98
N LEU A 81 8.57 9.01 14.71
CA LEU A 81 7.59 9.76 13.91
C LEU A 81 6.17 9.65 14.49
N ILE A 82 5.76 8.46 14.92
CA ILE A 82 4.47 8.24 15.58
C ILE A 82 4.38 9.08 16.85
N ASN A 83 5.42 9.09 17.68
CA ASN A 83 5.45 9.88 18.91
C ASN A 83 5.37 11.38 18.64
N LYS A 84 6.07 11.86 17.60
CA LYS A 84 5.99 13.26 17.16
C LYS A 84 4.56 13.63 16.73
N ASN A 85 3.93 12.77 15.94
CA ASN A 85 2.55 12.97 15.49
C ASN A 85 1.57 12.96 16.67
N ASN A 86 1.71 12.00 17.60
CA ASN A 86 0.87 11.92 18.80
C ASN A 86 1.03 13.14 19.71
N SER A 87 2.25 13.64 19.88
CA SER A 87 2.50 14.88 20.64
C SER A 87 1.86 16.11 20.00
N PHE A 88 1.77 16.15 18.66
CA PHE A 88 1.04 17.21 17.98
C PHE A 88 -0.47 17.05 18.18
N ILE A 89 -1.01 15.85 17.96
CA ILE A 89 -2.44 15.54 18.11
C ILE A 89 -2.92 15.85 19.54
N SER A 90 -2.13 15.52 20.56
CA SER A 90 -2.51 15.72 21.97
C SER A 90 -2.62 17.19 22.38
N LYS A 91 -2.10 18.13 21.57
CA LYS A 91 -2.20 19.57 21.84
C LYS A 91 -3.54 20.17 21.40
N PHE A 92 -4.37 19.41 20.68
CA PHE A 92 -5.67 19.89 20.21
C PHE A 92 -6.79 19.37 21.10
N ASP A 93 -7.60 20.30 21.64
CA ASP A 93 -8.83 19.99 22.37
C ASP A 93 -9.93 19.58 21.38
N GLN A 94 -10.57 18.43 21.61
CA GLN A 94 -11.60 17.86 20.74
C GLN A 94 -12.86 18.74 20.67
N ASN A 95 -13.08 19.60 21.67
CA ASN A 95 -14.32 20.37 21.80
C ASN A 95 -14.35 21.67 20.98
N SER A 96 -13.23 22.08 20.36
CA SER A 96 -13.15 23.33 19.60
C SER A 96 -12.28 23.25 18.34
N MET A 97 -12.24 22.09 17.67
CA MET A 97 -11.49 21.95 16.42
C MET A 97 -12.26 22.54 15.24
N ASN A 98 -11.60 23.45 14.51
CA ASN A 98 -12.07 23.84 13.18
C ASN A 98 -11.78 22.73 12.15
N ALA A 99 -12.40 22.84 10.97
CA ALA A 99 -12.30 21.83 9.91
C ALA A 99 -10.85 21.58 9.43
N VAL A 100 -9.99 22.61 9.48
CA VAL A 100 -8.57 22.50 9.09
C VAL A 100 -7.80 21.65 10.10
N ALA A 101 -8.01 21.91 11.39
CA ALA A 101 -7.41 21.13 12.47
C ALA A 101 -7.89 19.67 12.44
N TYR A 102 -9.19 19.45 12.22
CA TYR A 102 -9.78 18.11 12.09
C TYR A 102 -9.13 17.31 10.95
N THR A 103 -9.04 17.92 9.76
CA THR A 103 -8.42 17.30 8.59
C THR A 103 -6.94 16.99 8.83
N SER A 104 -6.21 17.93 9.45
CA SER A 104 -4.78 17.76 9.76
C SER A 104 -4.55 16.58 10.72
N ILE A 105 -5.39 16.45 11.75
CA ILE A 105 -5.32 15.31 12.69
C ILE A 105 -5.67 14.00 11.99
N GLY A 106 -6.70 14.00 11.13
CA GLY A 106 -7.04 12.83 10.31
C GLY A 106 -5.85 12.36 9.46
N PHE A 107 -5.15 13.30 8.84
CA PHE A 107 -3.94 13.02 8.07
C PHE A 107 -2.82 12.42 8.93
N LEU A 108 -2.53 12.99 10.10
CA LEU A 108 -1.50 12.46 11.00
C LEU A 108 -1.86 11.07 11.56
N LYS A 109 -3.14 10.81 11.83
CA LYS A 109 -3.61 9.47 12.22
C LYS A 109 -3.41 8.46 11.10
N SER A 110 -3.69 8.85 9.86
CA SER A 110 -3.43 8.01 8.68
C SER A 110 -1.94 7.71 8.51
N GLN A 111 -1.07 8.71 8.70
CA GLN A 111 0.38 8.49 8.71
C GLN A 111 0.83 7.52 9.82
N ASN A 112 0.26 7.64 11.03
CA ASN A 112 0.58 6.72 12.11
C ASN A 112 0.15 5.29 11.79
N LYS A 113 -1.01 5.08 11.15
CA LYS A 113 -1.43 3.77 10.65
C LYS A 113 -0.39 3.22 9.66
N PHE A 114 -0.01 4.01 8.67
CA PHE A 114 1.02 3.63 7.70
C PHE A 114 2.35 3.26 8.37
N TYR A 115 2.82 4.03 9.35
CA TYR A 115 4.06 3.69 10.08
C TYR A 115 3.93 2.42 10.91
N ASN A 116 2.77 2.17 11.53
CA ASN A 116 2.51 0.92 12.22
C ASN A 116 2.52 -0.28 11.27
N ASP A 117 1.97 -0.14 10.06
CA ASP A 117 2.03 -1.19 9.04
C ASP A 117 3.49 -1.50 8.66
N LEU A 118 4.34 -0.48 8.50
CA LEU A 118 5.77 -0.70 8.24
C LEU A 118 6.49 -1.39 9.41
N ILE A 119 6.15 -1.03 10.66
CA ILE A 119 6.69 -1.68 11.85
C ILE A 119 6.27 -3.15 11.90
N PHE A 120 4.99 -3.44 11.63
CA PHE A 120 4.48 -4.80 11.54
C PHE A 120 5.22 -5.60 10.47
N LEU A 121 5.34 -5.06 9.26
CA LEU A 121 6.10 -5.70 8.17
C LEU A 121 7.56 -5.95 8.56
N LYS A 122 8.22 -5.03 9.30
CA LYS A 122 9.58 -5.24 9.81
C LYS A 122 9.72 -6.37 10.82
N SER A 123 8.63 -6.72 11.51
CA SER A 123 8.62 -7.87 12.42
C SER A 123 8.59 -9.20 11.65
N LYS A 124 8.09 -9.20 10.41
CA LYS A 124 7.94 -10.38 9.55
C LYS A 124 9.10 -10.54 8.57
N THR A 125 9.58 -9.44 7.99
CA THR A 125 10.68 -9.46 7.02
C THR A 125 11.73 -8.38 7.28
N LYS A 126 12.98 -8.70 6.95
CA LYS A 126 14.10 -7.75 7.06
C LYS A 126 14.10 -6.73 5.94
N SER A 127 13.60 -7.10 4.76
CA SER A 127 13.64 -6.27 3.56
C SER A 127 12.47 -6.56 2.63
N LEU A 128 11.93 -5.51 2.02
CA LEU A 128 10.97 -5.63 0.93
C LEU A 128 11.72 -5.81 -0.40
N LEU A 129 11.20 -6.73 -1.23
CA LEU A 129 11.70 -7.05 -2.57
C LEU A 129 11.01 -6.19 -3.63
N PRO A 130 11.43 -6.21 -4.91
CA PRO A 130 10.71 -5.51 -5.99
C PRO A 130 9.27 -6.03 -6.15
N LEU A 131 8.37 -5.18 -6.63
CA LEU A 131 6.94 -5.53 -6.77
C LEU A 131 6.73 -6.77 -7.66
N GLU A 132 7.51 -6.91 -8.73
CA GLU A 132 7.44 -8.06 -9.63
C GLU A 132 7.71 -9.40 -8.94
N HIS A 133 8.52 -9.42 -7.88
CA HIS A 133 8.82 -10.64 -7.12
C HIS A 133 7.54 -11.22 -6.50
N TYR A 134 6.75 -10.36 -5.84
CA TYR A 134 5.52 -10.76 -5.16
C TYR A 134 4.41 -11.18 -6.13
N LEU A 135 4.47 -10.74 -7.38
CA LEU A 135 3.55 -11.21 -8.42
C LEU A 135 3.90 -12.62 -8.92
N GLN A 136 5.18 -12.99 -8.87
CA GLN A 136 5.67 -14.31 -9.29
C GLN A 136 5.60 -15.31 -8.15
N ASN A 137 5.83 -14.85 -6.91
CA ASN A 137 5.87 -15.65 -5.69
C ASN A 137 4.84 -15.11 -4.71
N LEU A 138 3.58 -15.49 -4.91
CA LEU A 138 2.46 -15.00 -4.08
C LEU A 138 2.51 -15.55 -2.64
N GLU A 139 3.19 -16.68 -2.42
CA GLU A 139 3.41 -17.25 -1.10
C GLU A 139 4.22 -16.31 -0.20
N ASP A 140 5.29 -15.71 -0.74
CA ASP A 140 6.11 -14.72 -0.03
C ASP A 140 5.31 -13.46 0.33
N LEU A 141 4.28 -13.12 -0.45
CA LEU A 141 3.37 -12.02 -0.12
C LEU A 141 2.48 -12.37 1.06
N ILE A 142 1.93 -13.59 1.09
CA ILE A 142 1.09 -14.06 2.20
C ILE A 142 1.91 -14.15 3.49
N GLU A 143 3.14 -14.66 3.42
CA GLU A 143 4.01 -14.83 4.59
C GLU A 143 4.35 -13.51 5.29
N ILE A 144 4.51 -12.42 4.53
CA ILE A 144 4.77 -11.10 5.13
C ILE A 144 3.50 -10.41 5.65
N MET A 145 2.32 -10.97 5.36
CA MET A 145 1.03 -10.38 5.68
C MET A 145 0.28 -11.07 6.82
N ASP A 146 0.48 -12.38 7.00
CA ASP A 146 0.07 -13.18 8.17
C ASP A 146 1.02 -12.95 9.34
#